data_AF-A0A2E2SV62-F1
#
_entry.id   AF-A0A2E2SV62-F1
#
_cell.length_a   1.000
_cell.length_b   1.000
_cell.length_c   1.000
_cell.angle_alpha   90.00
_cell.angle_beta   90.00
_cell.angle_gamma   90.00
#
_symmetry.space_group_name_H-M   'P 1'
#
loop_
_entity.id
_entity.type
_entity.pdbx_description
1 polymer ?
#
loop_
_entity_poly.entity_id
_entity_poly.type
_entity_poly.pdbx_seq_one_letter_code
_entity_poly.pdbx_strand_id
1 'polypeptide(L)'
;MSDKSNAELVKELIEAFTSLKERMEDPDRLYLEQSIKQLIENQNEMKEALSAMKKEILNPYNGVIVETIKNTEFRKKMEDKGDLGIDLLTEHKELMKWKGTFTKAFWLIITTIAGIVAFLATDGL
;
A
#
# COMPACT_ATOMS: atom_id res chain seq x y z
N MET A 1 70.97 -39.07 -5.91
CA MET A 1 69.89 -38.21 -6.44
C MET A 1 70.53 -37.31 -7.48
N SER A 2 70.01 -37.31 -8.70
CA SER A 2 70.65 -36.67 -9.86
C SER A 2 70.69 -35.16 -9.68
N ASP A 3 71.88 -34.57 -9.67
CA ASP A 3 72.07 -33.12 -9.85
C ASP A 3 71.51 -32.76 -11.23
N LYS A 4 70.26 -32.28 -11.25
CA LYS A 4 69.65 -31.78 -12.48
C LYS A 4 70.50 -30.61 -12.99
N SER A 5 70.96 -30.71 -14.22
CA SER A 5 71.78 -29.66 -14.83
C SER A 5 70.98 -28.35 -14.87
N ASN A 6 71.64 -27.20 -14.73
CA ASN A 6 71.00 -25.89 -14.83
C ASN A 6 70.14 -25.74 -16.09
N ALA A 7 70.55 -26.37 -17.19
CA ALA A 7 69.78 -26.40 -18.44
C ALA A 7 68.45 -27.18 -18.31
N GLU A 8 68.45 -28.24 -17.52
CA GLU A 8 67.30 -29.10 -17.25
C GLU A 8 66.28 -28.38 -16.34
N LEU A 9 66.77 -27.67 -15.31
CA LEU A 9 65.95 -26.82 -14.46
C LEU A 9 65.31 -25.67 -15.23
N VAL A 10 66.06 -25.02 -16.14
CA VAL A 10 65.53 -23.95 -17.00
C VAL A 10 64.49 -24.50 -17.96
N LYS A 11 64.68 -25.71 -18.50
CA LYS A 11 63.72 -26.35 -19.40
C LYS A 11 62.42 -26.73 -18.68
N GLU A 12 62.51 -27.29 -17.48
CA GLU A 12 61.37 -27.56 -16.60
C GLU A 12 60.62 -26.26 -16.25
N LEU A 13 61.35 -25.17 -16.01
CA LEU A 13 60.76 -23.86 -15.74
C LEU A 13 59.99 -23.34 -16.96
N ILE A 14 60.56 -23.47 -18.17
CA ILE A 14 59.91 -23.03 -19.41
C ILE A 14 58.67 -23.88 -19.71
N GLU A 15 58.71 -25.19 -19.47
CA GLU A 15 57.53 -26.07 -19.59
C GLU A 15 56.45 -25.73 -18.57
N ALA A 16 56.83 -25.46 -17.32
CA ALA A 16 55.90 -25.00 -16.29
C ALA A 16 55.29 -23.63 -16.61
N PHE A 17 56.09 -22.70 -17.15
CA PHE A 17 55.60 -21.39 -17.60
C PHE A 17 54.70 -21.50 -18.83
N THR A 18 54.99 -22.40 -19.76
CA THR A 18 54.18 -22.60 -20.97
C THR A 18 52.83 -23.24 -20.64
N SER A 19 52.80 -24.23 -19.75
CA SER A 19 51.55 -24.85 -19.27
C SER A 19 50.71 -23.90 -18.39
N LEU A 20 51.37 -23.04 -17.59
CA LEU A 20 50.68 -21.99 -16.84
C LEU A 20 50.12 -20.91 -17.78
N LYS A 21 50.86 -20.55 -18.83
CA LYS A 21 50.43 -19.60 -19.85
C LYS A 21 49.24 -20.14 -20.64
N GLU A 22 49.26 -21.40 -21.09
CA GLU A 22 48.13 -22.05 -21.77
C GLU A 22 46.87 -22.04 -20.89
N ARG A 23 46.98 -22.39 -19.60
CA ARG A 23 45.86 -22.34 -18.65
C ARG A 23 45.32 -20.93 -18.38
N MET A 24 46.15 -19.90 -18.53
CA MET A 24 45.74 -18.49 -18.37
C MET A 24 45.28 -17.84 -19.68
N GLU A 25 45.62 -18.41 -20.83
CA GLU A 25 45.19 -17.98 -22.16
C GLU A 25 43.90 -18.69 -22.62
N ASP A 26 43.44 -19.72 -21.91
CA ASP A 26 42.25 -20.50 -22.23
C ASP A 26 40.91 -19.75 -21.96
N PRO A 27 39.84 -20.08 -22.71
CA PRO A 27 38.56 -19.35 -22.81
C PRO A 27 37.84 -19.02 -21.49
N ASP A 28 38.22 -19.65 -20.39
CA ASP A 28 37.70 -19.41 -19.04
C ASP A 28 37.95 -17.98 -18.56
N ARG A 29 39.05 -17.33 -18.96
CA ARG A 29 39.29 -15.92 -18.60
C ARG A 29 38.31 -14.97 -19.29
N LEU A 30 38.01 -15.22 -20.57
CA LEU A 30 37.03 -14.43 -21.32
C LEU A 30 35.65 -14.57 -20.69
N TYR A 31 35.28 -15.81 -20.30
CA TYR A 31 34.04 -16.09 -19.61
C TYR A 31 33.97 -15.43 -18.23
N LEU A 32 35.06 -15.47 -17.44
CA LEU A 32 35.15 -14.78 -16.15
C LEU A 32 35.07 -13.27 -16.30
N GLU A 33 35.75 -12.68 -17.28
CA GLU A 33 35.69 -11.23 -17.53
C GLU A 33 34.27 -10.80 -17.95
N GLN A 34 33.61 -11.59 -18.82
CA GLN A 34 32.22 -11.36 -19.19
C GLN A 34 31.28 -11.48 -17.99
N SER A 35 31.46 -12.51 -17.15
CA SER A 35 30.64 -12.73 -15.94
C SER A 35 30.82 -11.60 -14.93
N ILE A 36 32.05 -11.12 -14.73
CA ILE A 36 32.34 -9.99 -13.84
C ILE A 36 31.74 -8.69 -14.41
N LYS A 37 31.86 -8.44 -15.71
CA LYS A 37 31.23 -7.28 -16.35
C LYS A 37 29.72 -7.29 -16.18
N GLN A 38 29.07 -8.44 -16.44
CA GLN A 38 27.64 -8.61 -16.22
C GLN A 38 27.26 -8.41 -14.76
N LEU A 39 28.07 -8.90 -13.82
CA LEU A 39 27.79 -8.73 -12.40
C LEU A 39 27.92 -7.27 -11.96
N ILE A 40 28.88 -6.52 -12.50
CA ILE A 40 29.04 -5.08 -12.26
C ILE A 40 27.86 -4.30 -12.87
N GLU A 41 27.44 -4.62 -14.09
CA GLU A 41 26.27 -4.02 -14.74
C GLU A 41 24.99 -4.29 -13.92
N ASN A 42 24.75 -5.54 -13.55
CA ASN A 42 23.60 -5.92 -12.71
C ASN A 42 23.61 -5.20 -11.34
N GLN A 43 24.78 -4.99 -10.74
CA GLN A 43 24.89 -4.24 -9.49
C GLN A 43 24.59 -2.75 -9.68
N ASN A 44 25.01 -2.16 -10.80
CA ASN A 44 24.69 -0.77 -11.12
C ASN A 44 23.18 -0.59 -11.35
N GLU A 45 22.55 -1.47 -12.10
CA GLU A 45 21.09 -1.47 -12.31
C GLU A 45 20.33 -1.63 -10.98
N MET A 46 20.80 -2.54 -10.12
CA MET A 46 20.20 -2.74 -8.79
C MET A 46 20.33 -1.49 -7.92
N LYS A 47 21.47 -0.80 -7.97
CA LYS A 47 21.68 0.45 -7.24
C LYS A 47 20.74 1.55 -7.73
N GLU A 48 20.52 1.65 -9.03
CA GLU A 48 19.57 2.60 -9.62
C GLU A 48 18.13 2.28 -9.21
N ALA A 49 17.73 1.01 -9.30
CA ALA A 49 16.42 0.55 -8.87
C ALA A 49 16.16 0.82 -7.38
N LEU A 50 17.14 0.57 -6.50
CA LEU A 50 17.06 0.87 -5.08
C LEU A 50 16.95 2.38 -4.82
N SER A 51 17.67 3.20 -5.57
CA SER A 51 17.59 4.66 -5.49
C SER A 51 16.20 5.18 -5.88
N ALA A 52 15.65 4.66 -6.99
CA ALA A 52 14.32 4.99 -7.45
C ALA A 52 13.25 4.58 -6.44
N MET A 53 13.32 3.35 -5.92
CA MET A 53 12.39 2.83 -4.91
C MET A 53 12.45 3.63 -3.62
N LYS A 54 13.65 3.99 -3.16
CA LYS A 54 13.82 4.89 -2.01
C LYS A 54 13.13 6.23 -2.26
N LYS A 55 13.26 6.79 -3.46
CA LYS A 55 12.63 8.05 -3.83
C LYS A 55 11.10 7.92 -3.84
N GLU A 56 10.54 6.83 -4.36
CA GLU A 56 9.10 6.59 -4.35
C GLU A 56 8.54 6.37 -2.94
N ILE A 57 9.21 5.57 -2.11
CA ILE A 57 8.74 5.29 -0.75
C ILE A 57 8.84 6.54 0.13
N LEU A 58 9.90 7.32 0.00
CA LEU A 58 10.19 8.49 0.82
C LEU A 58 9.73 9.82 0.21
N ASN A 59 9.00 9.80 -0.92
CA ASN A 59 8.50 11.03 -1.49
C ASN A 59 7.50 11.68 -0.53
N PRO A 60 7.73 12.92 -0.06
CA PRO A 60 6.85 13.57 0.91
C PRO A 60 5.48 13.95 0.33
N TYR A 61 5.31 14.00 -1.00
CA TYR A 61 4.05 14.40 -1.64
C TYR A 61 3.13 13.23 -1.95
N ASN A 62 3.67 12.16 -2.54
CA ASN A 62 2.92 11.03 -3.07
C ASN A 62 3.58 9.67 -2.75
N GLY A 63 4.48 9.62 -1.77
CA GLY A 63 5.12 8.37 -1.40
C GLY A 63 4.16 7.41 -0.73
N VAL A 64 4.41 6.10 -0.89
CA VAL A 64 3.53 5.04 -0.37
C VAL A 64 3.28 5.19 1.13
N ILE A 65 4.28 5.64 1.89
CA ILE A 65 4.15 5.90 3.33
C ILE A 65 3.13 7.01 3.60
N VAL A 66 3.21 8.11 2.87
CA VAL A 66 2.34 9.27 3.03
C VAL A 66 0.90 8.91 2.66
N GLU A 67 0.69 8.21 1.55
CA GLU A 67 -0.64 7.75 1.14
C GLU A 67 -1.25 6.75 2.13
N THR A 68 -0.43 5.87 2.72
CA THR A 68 -0.88 4.95 3.77
C THR A 68 -1.30 5.70 5.04
N ILE A 69 -0.56 6.74 5.43
CA ILE A 69 -0.93 7.60 6.56
C ILE A 69 -2.22 8.35 6.25
N LYS A 70 -2.35 8.99 5.07
CA LYS A 70 -3.58 9.68 4.65
C LYS A 70 -4.78 8.74 4.66
N ASN A 71 -4.63 7.52 4.17
CA ASN A 71 -5.70 6.51 4.20
C ASN A 71 -6.06 6.13 5.64
N THR A 72 -5.05 5.91 6.49
CA THR A 72 -5.27 5.60 7.92
C THR A 72 -5.98 6.74 8.64
N GLU A 73 -5.58 7.98 8.41
CA GLU A 73 -6.23 9.17 8.96
C GLU A 73 -7.66 9.35 8.44
N PHE A 74 -7.88 9.09 7.15
CA PHE A 74 -9.22 9.12 6.55
C PHE A 74 -10.12 8.08 7.20
N ARG A 75 -9.63 6.84 7.39
CA ARG A 75 -10.37 5.78 8.07
C ARG A 75 -10.71 6.17 9.51
N LYS A 76 -9.75 6.69 10.28
CA LYS A 76 -10.00 7.17 11.65
C LYS A 76 -11.07 8.28 11.68
N LYS A 77 -10.95 9.28 10.80
CA LYS A 77 -11.95 10.36 10.69
C LYS A 77 -13.33 9.84 10.29
N MET A 78 -13.39 8.81 9.45
CA MET A 78 -14.64 8.16 9.05
C MET A 78 -15.22 7.29 10.16
N GLU A 79 -14.39 6.63 10.98
CA GLU A 79 -14.84 5.90 12.17
C GLU A 79 -15.41 6.88 13.20
N ASP A 80 -14.68 7.97 13.51
CA ASP A 80 -15.13 9.02 14.43
C ASP A 80 -16.44 9.70 13.96
N LYS A 81 -16.56 9.97 12.64
CA LYS A 81 -17.77 10.59 12.07
C LYS A 81 -18.88 9.60 11.78
N GLY A 82 -18.56 8.33 11.60
CA GLY A 82 -19.53 7.27 11.34
C GLY A 82 -20.46 7.09 12.52
N ASP A 83 -19.90 7.19 13.73
CA ASP A 83 -20.66 7.20 14.99
C ASP A 83 -21.62 8.40 15.03
N LEU A 84 -21.12 9.62 14.76
CA LEU A 84 -21.96 10.82 14.65
C LEU A 84 -23.06 10.66 13.58
N GLY A 85 -22.76 10.06 12.43
CA GLY A 85 -23.73 9.83 11.37
C GLY A 85 -24.86 8.89 11.79
N ILE A 86 -24.53 7.83 12.53
CA ILE A 86 -25.51 6.88 13.07
C ILE A 86 -26.37 7.54 14.14
N ASP A 87 -25.77 8.35 15.02
CA ASP A 87 -26.47 9.08 16.07
C ASP A 87 -27.44 10.10 15.48
N LEU A 88 -26.99 10.95 14.54
CA LEU A 88 -27.86 11.92 13.86
C LEU A 88 -29.05 11.25 13.16
N LEU A 89 -28.83 10.08 12.55
CA LEU A 89 -29.87 9.34 11.84
C LEU A 89 -30.86 8.71 12.82
N THR A 90 -30.39 8.30 14.00
CA THR A 90 -31.22 7.79 15.10
C THR A 90 -32.07 8.90 15.70
N GLU A 91 -31.46 10.04 16.06
CA GLU A 91 -32.18 11.23 16.53
C GLU A 91 -33.23 11.71 15.53
N HIS A 92 -32.89 11.76 14.24
CA HIS A 92 -33.83 12.14 13.19
C HIS A 92 -35.05 11.20 13.11
N LYS A 93 -34.84 9.88 13.22
CA LYS A 93 -35.93 8.89 13.23
C LYS A 93 -36.82 9.05 14.45
N GLU A 94 -36.26 9.34 15.63
CA GLU A 94 -37.01 9.57 16.85
C GLU A 94 -37.86 10.84 16.76
N LEU A 95 -37.30 11.94 16.26
CA LEU A 95 -38.03 13.18 16.00
C LEU A 95 -39.17 12.98 15.01
N MET A 96 -38.96 12.22 13.93
CA MET A 96 -40.00 11.90 12.96
C MET A 96 -41.13 11.06 13.55
N LYS A 97 -40.80 10.07 14.40
CA LYS A 97 -41.80 9.28 15.13
C LYS A 97 -42.60 10.16 16.07
N TRP A 98 -41.95 11.01 16.87
CA TRP A 98 -42.60 11.91 17.81
C TRP A 98 -43.55 12.88 17.08
N LYS A 99 -43.08 13.51 15.99
CA LYS A 99 -43.89 14.37 15.13
C LYS A 99 -45.11 13.63 14.58
N GLY A 100 -44.94 12.38 14.15
CA GLY A 100 -46.04 11.54 13.67
C GLY A 100 -47.08 11.25 14.74
N THR A 101 -46.66 10.90 15.96
CA THR A 101 -47.55 10.65 17.11
C THR A 101 -48.30 11.93 17.51
N PHE A 102 -47.60 13.06 17.61
CA PHE A 102 -48.22 14.35 17.91
C PHE A 102 -49.26 14.74 16.85
N THR A 103 -48.93 14.60 15.56
CA THR A 103 -49.85 14.94 14.47
C THR A 103 -51.11 14.06 14.50
N LYS A 104 -50.96 12.76 14.80
CA LYS A 104 -52.11 11.85 14.94
C LYS A 104 -52.99 12.22 16.14
N ALA A 105 -52.39 12.51 17.30
CA ALA A 105 -53.12 12.94 18.49
C ALA A 105 -53.84 14.28 18.26
N PHE A 106 -53.19 15.22 17.58
CA PHE A 106 -53.76 16.52 17.22
C PHE A 106 -55.00 16.35 16.33
N TRP A 107 -54.92 15.51 15.29
CA TRP A 107 -56.08 15.20 14.46
C TRP A 107 -57.19 14.50 15.23
N LEU A 108 -56.87 13.56 16.12
CA LEU A 108 -57.86 12.89 16.96
C LEU A 108 -58.65 13.89 17.82
N ILE A 109 -57.96 14.88 18.41
CA ILE A 109 -58.61 15.92 19.22
C ILE A 109 -59.51 16.78 18.34
N ILE A 110 -59.04 17.23 17.17
CA ILE A 110 -59.83 18.03 16.23
C ILE A 110 -61.07 17.25 15.76
N THR A 111 -60.93 16.00 15.36
CA THR A 111 -62.06 15.20 14.86
C THR A 111 -63.08 14.91 15.96
N THR A 112 -62.63 14.71 17.20
CA THR A 112 -63.51 14.54 18.36
C THR A 112 -64.33 15.81 18.61
N ILE A 113 -63.68 16.98 18.64
CA ILE A 113 -64.37 18.26 18.84
C ILE A 113 -65.35 18.52 17.69
N ALA A 114 -64.92 18.32 16.44
CA ALA A 114 -65.78 18.51 15.27
C ALA A 114 -67.01 17.59 15.31
N GLY A 115 -66.86 16.34 15.77
CA GLY A 115 -67.96 15.42 15.95
C GLY A 115 -68.98 15.90 16.99
N ILE A 116 -68.51 16.41 18.13
CA ILE A 116 -69.40 16.98 19.17
C ILE A 116 -70.14 18.20 18.63
N VAL A 117 -69.46 19.10 17.92
CA VAL A 117 -70.09 20.30 17.33
C VAL A 117 -71.13 19.92 16.28
N ALA A 118 -70.83 18.94 15.42
CA ALA A 118 -71.76 18.46 14.39
C ALA A 118 -73.01 17.81 15.01
N PHE A 119 -72.84 17.04 16.10
CA PHE A 119 -73.95 16.46 16.84
C PHE A 119 -74.86 17.53 17.45
N LEU A 120 -74.28 18.51 18.15
CA LEU A 120 -75.04 19.62 18.75
C LEU A 120 -75.74 20.49 17.70
N ALA A 121 -75.13 20.70 16.53
CA ALA A 121 -75.74 21.46 15.43
C ALA A 121 -76.89 20.69 14.75
N THR A 122 -76.85 19.36 14.79
CA THR A 122 -77.89 18.49 14.20
C THR A 122 -79.08 18.32 15.14
N ASP A 123 -78.86 18.22 16.46
CA ASP A 123 -79.93 18.15 17.46
C ASP A 123 -80.60 19.51 17.74
N GLY A 124 -79.95 20.62 17.36
CA GLY A 124 -80.46 21.99 17.49
C GLY A 124 -81.27 22.50 16.29
N LEU A 125 -81.52 21.64 15.30
CA LEU A 125 -82.30 21.88 14.07
C LEU A 125 -83.56 21.01 14.07
#